data_AF-A0A6G3XWB1-F1
#
_entry.id   AF-A0A6G3XWB1-F1
#
_cell.length_a   1.000
_cell.length_b   1.000
_cell.length_c   1.000
_cell.angle_alpha   90.00
_cell.angle_beta   90.00
_cell.angle_gamma   90.00
#
_symmetry.space_group_name_H-M   'P 1'
#
loop_
_entity.id
_entity.type
_entity.pdbx_description
1 polymer ?
#
loop_
_entity_poly.entity_id
_entity_poly.type
_entity_poly.pdbx_seq_one_letter_code
_entity_poly.pdbx_strand_id
1 'polypeptide(L)'
;REFLWKPENADASAVALVPAKTLLDTAKALTSGDTVTLALSGSGAGEGLIGFEGAGRRTTTRLLEGDLPKYRTLFPTEFNSVAVIETAPFVEAVKRVALVAERNTPVRLS
;
A
#
# COMPACT_ATOMS: atom_id res chain seq x y z
N ARG A 1 -4.16 1.80 9.09
CA ARG A 1 -4.36 0.53 9.82
C ARG A 1 -3.03 0.16 10.42
N GLU A 2 -2.97 0.03 11.73
CA GLU A 2 -1.78 -0.45 12.44
C GLU A 2 -1.88 -1.97 12.57
N PHE A 3 -0.75 -2.65 12.52
CA PHE A 3 -0.66 -4.10 12.65
C PHE A 3 0.26 -4.44 13.81
N LEU A 4 -0.05 -5.51 14.54
CA LEU A 4 0.81 -6.03 15.59
C LEU A 4 2.08 -6.60 14.94
N TRP A 5 3.22 -5.98 15.22
CA TRP A 5 4.53 -6.38 14.69
C TRP A 5 5.25 -7.30 15.69
N LYS A 6 5.76 -8.43 15.20
CA LYS A 6 6.56 -9.39 15.99
C LYS A 6 7.88 -9.65 15.25
N PRO A 7 8.89 -8.81 15.42
CA PRO A 7 10.18 -9.03 14.78
C PRO A 7 10.93 -10.17 15.46
N GLU A 8 11.74 -10.90 14.70
CA GLU A 8 12.68 -11.88 15.25
C GLU A 8 13.83 -11.18 16.03
N ASN A 9 14.23 -10.00 15.56
CA ASN A 9 15.19 -9.11 16.22
C ASN A 9 14.53 -7.79 16.59
N ALA A 10 14.48 -7.44 17.88
CA ALA A 10 13.79 -6.22 18.36
C ALA A 10 14.34 -4.92 17.74
N ASP A 11 15.62 -4.90 17.38
CA ASP A 11 16.29 -3.73 16.77
C ASP A 11 16.17 -3.70 15.23
N ALA A 12 15.40 -4.61 14.62
CA ALA A 12 15.27 -4.68 13.17
C ALA A 12 14.52 -3.46 12.62
N SER A 13 15.24 -2.67 11.80
CA SER A 13 14.69 -1.57 11.03
C SER A 13 15.19 -1.67 9.59
N ALA A 14 14.25 -1.65 8.63
CA ALA A 14 14.58 -1.72 7.21
C ALA A 14 13.56 -0.95 6.37
N VAL A 15 14.03 -0.44 5.24
CA VAL A 15 13.20 0.17 4.20
C VAL A 15 13.43 -0.61 2.92
N ALA A 16 12.35 -1.04 2.27
CA ALA A 16 12.41 -1.82 1.04
C ALA A 16 11.33 -1.36 0.07
N LEU A 17 11.64 -1.36 -1.23
CA LEU A 17 10.70 -1.03 -2.29
C LEU A 17 10.20 -2.31 -2.95
N VAL A 18 8.89 -2.56 -2.88
CA VAL A 18 8.26 -3.75 -3.45
C VAL A 18 7.37 -3.35 -4.63
N PRO A 19 7.40 -4.06 -5.77
CA PRO A 19 6.46 -3.83 -6.86
C PRO A 19 5.00 -3.92 -6.37
N ALA A 20 4.23 -2.84 -6.54
CA ALA A 20 2.88 -2.72 -5.98
C ALA A 20 1.92 -3.82 -6.46
N LYS A 21 2.01 -4.19 -7.75
CA LYS A 21 1.17 -5.25 -8.33
C LYS A 21 1.46 -6.60 -7.67
N THR A 22 2.74 -6.97 -7.57
CA THR A 22 3.13 -8.25 -6.97
C THR A 22 2.74 -8.32 -5.51
N LEU A 23 2.96 -7.24 -4.75
CA LEU A 23 2.54 -7.16 -3.34
C LEU A 23 1.02 -7.35 -3.19
N LEU A 24 0.22 -6.71 -4.05
CA LEU A 24 -1.24 -6.85 -4.04
C LEU A 24 -1.69 -8.28 -4.37
N ASP A 25 -1.08 -8.90 -5.37
CA ASP A 25 -1.42 -10.25 -5.78
C ASP A 25 -1.02 -11.28 -4.70
N THR A 26 0.14 -11.09 -4.06
CA THR A 26 0.55 -11.87 -2.89
C THR A 26 -0.41 -11.68 -1.72
N ALA A 27 -0.85 -10.46 -1.43
CA ALA A 27 -1.82 -10.20 -0.36
C ALA A 27 -3.16 -10.91 -0.60
N LYS A 28 -3.65 -10.96 -1.85
CA LYS A 28 -4.86 -11.71 -2.21
C LYS A 28 -4.67 -13.23 -2.06
N ALA A 29 -3.47 -13.73 -2.36
CA ALA A 29 -3.14 -15.14 -2.25
C ALA A 29 -2.95 -15.62 -0.79
N LEU A 30 -2.55 -14.71 0.12
CA LEU A 30 -2.32 -14.99 1.55
C LEU A 30 -3.52 -14.62 2.43
N THR A 31 -4.74 -14.73 1.90
CA THR A 31 -5.99 -14.38 2.61
C THR A 31 -6.38 -15.40 3.68
N SER A 32 -5.93 -16.63 3.53
CA SER A 32 -6.03 -17.69 4.53
C SER A 32 -4.84 -17.62 5.48
N GLY A 33 -5.08 -17.49 6.78
CA GLY A 33 -4.05 -17.47 7.83
C GLY A 33 -4.11 -16.24 8.73
N ASP A 34 -3.88 -16.45 10.03
CA ASP A 34 -3.97 -15.39 11.03
C ASP A 34 -2.72 -14.49 11.05
N THR A 35 -1.60 -15.00 10.52
CA THR A 35 -0.29 -14.35 10.55
C THR A 35 0.42 -14.47 9.20
N VAL A 36 1.10 -13.41 8.80
CA VAL A 36 1.99 -13.38 7.62
C VAL A 36 3.41 -13.14 8.09
N THR A 37 4.32 -14.02 7.71
CA THR A 37 5.76 -13.88 7.98
C THR A 37 6.41 -13.14 6.82
N LEU A 38 7.25 -12.16 7.16
CA LEU A 38 8.03 -11.38 6.20
C LEU A 38 9.51 -11.72 6.37
N ALA A 39 10.17 -12.07 5.27
CA ALA A 39 11.61 -12.33 5.24
C ALA A 39 12.27 -11.34 4.28
N LEU A 40 13.04 -10.40 4.82
CA LEU A 40 13.83 -9.47 4.01
C LEU A 40 15.26 -9.99 3.90
N SER A 41 15.76 -10.16 2.68
CA SER A 41 17.18 -10.51 2.47
C SER A 41 18.09 -9.37 2.93
N GLY A 42 19.09 -9.70 3.75
CA GLY A 42 20.21 -8.81 4.08
C GLY A 42 21.32 -8.88 3.03
N SER A 43 22.51 -8.37 3.37
CA SER A 43 23.70 -8.51 2.51
C SER A 43 24.14 -9.98 2.44
N GLY A 44 24.12 -10.56 1.23
CA GLY A 44 24.48 -11.97 1.01
C GLY A 44 23.67 -12.66 -0.10
N ALA A 45 23.58 -13.99 -0.04
CA ALA A 45 22.84 -14.77 -1.03
C ALA A 45 21.34 -14.43 -1.00
N GLY A 46 20.79 -13.98 -2.13
CA GLY A 46 19.39 -13.57 -2.24
C GLY A 46 19.16 -12.06 -2.03
N GLU A 47 20.21 -11.25 -2.03
CA GLU A 47 20.15 -9.79 -1.97
C GLU A 47 19.12 -9.21 -2.95
N GLY A 48 18.32 -8.27 -2.45
CA GLY A 48 17.25 -7.64 -3.22
C GLY A 48 15.99 -8.51 -3.34
N LEU A 49 15.79 -9.52 -2.48
CA LEU A 49 14.55 -10.29 -2.40
C LEU A 49 13.79 -10.02 -1.09
N ILE A 50 12.46 -10.03 -1.19
CA ILE A 50 11.55 -10.15 -0.07
C ILE A 50 10.71 -11.42 -0.21
N GLY A 51 10.54 -12.13 0.90
CA GLY A 51 9.71 -13.32 1.03
C GLY A 51 8.47 -13.04 1.87
N PHE A 52 7.35 -13.60 1.45
CA PHE A 52 6.07 -13.62 2.15
C PHE A 52 5.66 -15.06 2.38
N GLU A 53 5.23 -15.38 3.60
CA GLU A 53 4.71 -16.70 3.96
C GLU A 53 3.44 -16.59 4.80
N GLY A 54 2.44 -17.42 4.50
CA GLY A 54 1.19 -17.51 5.25
C GLY A 54 0.38 -18.74 4.85
N ALA A 55 -0.20 -19.44 5.83
CA ALA A 55 -0.99 -20.67 5.65
C ALA A 55 -0.38 -21.69 4.66
N GLY A 56 0.92 -21.97 4.79
CA GLY A 56 1.63 -22.95 3.97
C GLY A 56 1.94 -22.50 2.54
N ARG A 57 1.63 -21.25 2.17
CA ARG A 57 2.04 -20.64 0.91
C ARG A 57 3.25 -19.75 1.13
N ARG A 58 4.23 -19.84 0.24
CA ARG A 58 5.44 -19.02 0.24
C ARG A 58 5.65 -18.38 -1.13
N THR A 59 6.01 -17.11 -1.14
CA THR A 59 6.28 -16.35 -2.37
C THR A 59 7.46 -15.43 -2.13
N THR A 60 8.38 -15.36 -3.10
CA THR A 60 9.51 -14.43 -3.08
C THR A 60 9.37 -13.45 -4.24
N THR A 61 9.86 -12.22 -4.06
CA THR A 61 9.77 -11.16 -5.07
C THR A 61 11.02 -10.29 -5.02
N ARG A 62 11.45 -9.82 -6.18
CA ARG A 62 12.56 -8.88 -6.30
C ARG A 62 12.14 -7.48 -5.90
N LEU A 63 12.95 -6.86 -5.06
CA LEU A 63 12.85 -5.48 -4.65
C LEU A 63 13.18 -4.57 -5.82
N LEU A 64 12.53 -3.40 -5.84
CA LEU A 64 12.89 -2.33 -6.75
C LEU A 64 14.15 -1.65 -6.22
N GLU A 65 15.03 -1.28 -7.14
CA GLU A 65 16.18 -0.43 -6.84
C GLU A 65 15.75 1.03 -6.77
N GLY A 66 16.41 1.80 -5.89
CA GLY A 66 16.19 3.24 -5.73
C GLY A 66 15.58 3.63 -4.39
N ASP A 67 15.24 4.92 -4.28
CA ASP A 67 14.73 5.52 -3.05
C ASP A 67 13.28 6.01 -3.23
N LEU A 68 12.48 5.84 -2.18
CA LEU A 68 11.15 6.43 -2.13
C LEU A 68 11.26 7.96 -2.01
N PRO A 69 10.65 8.75 -2.91
CA PRO A 69 10.66 10.20 -2.80
C PRO A 69 10.11 10.66 -1.44
N LYS A 70 10.59 11.80 -0.93
CA LYS A 70 10.09 12.38 0.34
C LYS A 70 8.68 12.96 0.15
N TYR A 71 7.68 12.09 0.09
CA TYR A 71 6.28 12.47 -0.15
C TYR A 71 5.58 13.02 1.10
N ARG A 72 6.14 12.77 2.30
CA ARG A 72 5.55 13.23 3.57
C ARG A 72 5.38 14.75 3.63
N THR A 73 6.24 15.50 2.93
CA THR A 73 6.16 16.98 2.87
C THR A 73 4.99 17.48 2.01
N LEU A 74 4.37 16.61 1.20
CA LEU A 74 3.20 16.96 0.40
C LEU A 74 1.91 16.99 1.22
N PHE A 75 1.89 16.38 2.42
CA PHE A 75 0.72 16.41 3.28
C PHE A 75 0.73 17.68 4.13
N PRO A 76 -0.23 18.60 3.92
CA PRO A 76 -0.35 19.78 4.76
C PRO A 76 -0.71 19.38 6.19
N THR A 77 -0.20 20.15 7.17
CA THR A 77 -0.47 19.95 8.60
C THR A 77 -1.73 20.67 9.07
N GLU A 78 -2.21 21.64 8.28
CA GLU A 78 -3.39 22.45 8.57
C GLU A 78 -4.28 22.58 7.33
N PHE A 79 -5.59 22.66 7.56
CA PHE A 79 -6.61 22.77 6.52
C PHE A 79 -7.55 23.93 6.85
N ASN A 80 -7.86 24.78 5.86
CA ASN A 80 -8.81 25.88 6.03
C ASN A 80 -10.27 25.39 6.16
N SER A 81 -10.59 24.25 5.55
CA SER A 81 -11.93 23.66 5.56
C SER A 81 -11.84 22.13 5.67
N VAL A 82 -12.78 21.53 6.40
CA VAL A 82 -12.94 20.08 6.53
C VAL A 82 -14.40 19.73 6.25
N ALA A 83 -14.64 18.71 5.42
CA ALA A 83 -15.97 18.19 5.15
C ALA A 83 -16.00 16.68 5.41
N VAL A 84 -17.02 16.23 6.14
CA VAL A 84 -17.28 14.81 6.38
C VAL A 84 -18.53 14.43 5.59
N ILE A 85 -18.38 13.45 4.70
CA ILE A 85 -19.43 13.03 3.77
C ILE A 85 -19.52 11.51 3.76
N GLU A 86 -20.72 11.00 3.47
CA GLU A 86 -20.91 9.56 3.31
C GLU A 86 -20.26 9.07 2.01
N THR A 87 -19.37 8.09 2.12
CA THR A 87 -18.55 7.61 1.00
C THR A 87 -19.39 6.98 -0.11
N ALA A 88 -20.35 6.11 0.25
CA ALA A 88 -21.16 5.39 -0.73
C ALA A 88 -22.07 6.32 -1.55
N PRO A 89 -22.89 7.21 -0.95
CA PRO A 89 -23.68 8.18 -1.72
C PRO A 89 -22.82 9.12 -2.56
N PHE A 90 -21.68 9.58 -2.03
CA PHE A 90 -20.80 10.49 -2.77
C PHE A 90 -20.19 9.83 -4.01
N VAL A 91 -19.72 8.59 -3.90
CA VAL A 91 -19.19 7.84 -5.05
C VAL A 91 -20.25 7.67 -6.13
N GLU A 92 -21.49 7.36 -5.76
CA GLU A 92 -22.59 7.22 -6.72
C GLU A 92 -22.95 8.55 -7.40
N ALA A 93 -22.96 9.66 -6.66
CA ALA A 93 -23.16 10.98 -7.22
C ALA A 93 -22.06 11.33 -8.24
N VAL A 94 -20.79 11.11 -7.89
CA VAL A 94 -19.65 11.37 -8.79
C VAL A 94 -19.72 10.54 -10.06
N LYS A 95 -20.07 9.24 -9.96
CA LYS A 95 -20.23 8.37 -11.15
C LYS A 95 -21.31 8.88 -12.10
N ARG A 96 -22.45 9.35 -11.58
CA ARG A 96 -23.55 9.90 -12.39
C ARG A 96 -23.15 11.19 -13.09
N VAL A 97 -22.43 12.08 -12.39
CA VAL A 97 -21.94 13.34 -12.97
C VAL A 97 -20.85 13.07 -14.01
N ALA A 98 -19.99 12.07 -13.80
CA ALA A 98 -18.96 11.69 -14.76
C ALA A 98 -19.53 11.19 -16.10
N LEU A 99 -20.78 10.71 -16.14
CA LEU A 99 -21.44 10.31 -17.40
C LEU A 99 -21.78 11.51 -18.30
N VAL A 100 -21.99 12.68 -17.71
CA VAL A 100 -22.35 13.91 -18.45
C VAL A 100 -21.16 14.84 -18.65
N ALA A 101 -20.05 14.60 -17.95
CA ALA A 101 -18.81 15.34 -18.11
C ALA A 101 -18.09 14.93 -19.41
N GLU A 102 -17.52 15.91 -20.13
CA GLU A 102 -16.68 15.60 -21.28
C GLU A 102 -15.42 14.83 -20.85
N ARG A 103 -14.83 14.08 -21.78
CA ARG A 103 -13.57 13.37 -21.53
C ARG A 103 -12.52 14.40 -21.09
N ASN A 104 -12.01 14.24 -19.87
CA ASN A 104 -11.01 15.09 -19.19
C ASN A 104 -11.53 16.36 -18.50
N THR A 105 -12.84 16.54 -18.32
CA THR A 105 -13.36 17.64 -17.51
C THR A 105 -13.38 17.26 -16.02
N PRO A 106 -12.79 18.07 -15.11
CA PRO A 106 -12.85 17.80 -13.68
C PRO A 106 -14.27 17.98 -13.13
N VAL A 107 -14.65 17.14 -12.16
CA VAL A 107 -15.89 17.33 -11.40
C VAL A 107 -15.69 18.49 -10.42
N ARG A 108 -16.52 19.53 -10.54
CA ARG A 108 -16.51 20.67 -9.62
C ARG A 108 -17.38 20.34 -8.40
N LEU A 109 -16.79 20.48 -7.21
CA LEU A 109 -17.52 20.50 -5.95
C LEU A 109 -17.80 21.97 -5.61
N SER A 110 -19.07 22.35 -5.50
CA SER A 110 -19.52 23.72 -5.23
C SER A 110 -20.58 23.75 -4.16
#